data_AF-A0A0D0DSB5-F1
#
_entry.id   AF-A0A0D0DSB5-F1
#
_cell.length_a   1.000
_cell.length_b   1.000
_cell.length_c   1.000
_cell.angle_alpha   90.00
_cell.angle_beta   90.00
_cell.angle_gamma   90.00
#
_symmetry.space_group_name_H-M   'P 1'
#
loop_
_entity.id
_entity.type
_entity.pdbx_description
1 polymer ?
#
loop_
_entity_poly.entity_id
_entity_poly.type
_entity_poly.pdbx_seq_one_letter_code
_entity_poly.pdbx_strand_id
1 'polypeptide(L)'
;MQTQCVFGVHPCLWQIKATLAILSGKDVICIAGTGMGKTLTFWMPLLFQPNGVQIVVMLLNLLGKQNVASLSKAGIRAVPINAETATPANFQVSGSHTSLELMGLTA
;
A
#
# COMPACT_ATOMS: atom_id res chain seq x y z
N MET A 1 14.70 10.47 -1.46
CA MET A 1 15.60 9.66 -0.60
C MET A 1 14.86 8.61 0.21
N GLN A 2 13.73 8.92 0.87
CA GLN A 2 13.00 7.96 1.72
C GLN A 2 12.62 6.64 1.01
N THR A 3 12.10 6.70 -0.22
CA THR A 3 11.75 5.49 -0.99
C THR A 3 12.94 4.55 -1.21
N GLN A 4 14.13 5.09 -1.53
CA GLN A 4 15.34 4.30 -1.71
C GLN A 4 15.80 3.68 -0.39
N CYS A 5 15.71 4.42 0.72
CA CYS A 5 16.10 3.91 2.04
C CYS A 5 15.18 2.79 2.53
N VAL A 6 13.87 2.89 2.28
CA VAL A 6 12.87 1.96 2.82
C VAL A 6 12.64 0.76 1.90
N PHE A 7 12.57 0.99 0.59
CA PHE A 7 12.24 -0.07 -0.39
C PHE A 7 13.44 -0.50 -1.25
N GLY A 8 14.61 0.14 -1.10
CA GLY A 8 15.80 -0.19 -1.90
C GLY A 8 15.71 0.19 -3.38
N VAL A 9 14.68 0.94 -3.78
CA VAL A 9 14.40 1.27 -5.18
C VAL A 9 14.29 2.78 -5.44
N HIS A 10 14.84 3.19 -6.58
CA HIS A 10 14.71 4.56 -7.07
C HIS A 10 13.44 4.67 -7.90
N PRO A 11 12.46 5.49 -7.48
CA PRO A 11 11.24 5.64 -8.25
C PRO A 11 11.52 6.42 -9.54
N CYS A 12 10.88 6.01 -10.63
CA CYS A 12 10.93 6.73 -11.89
C CYS A 12 9.98 7.95 -11.89
N LEU A 13 10.10 8.80 -12.89
CA LEU A 13 9.42 10.09 -12.92
C LEU A 13 7.88 9.98 -12.81
N TRP A 14 7.27 9.02 -13.49
CA TRP A 14 5.81 8.88 -13.45
C TRP A 14 5.31 8.37 -12.09
N GLN A 15 6.08 7.50 -11.42
CA GLN A 15 5.75 7.03 -10.07
C GLN A 15 5.75 8.20 -9.08
N ILE A 16 6.77 9.07 -9.17
CA ILE A 16 6.87 10.30 -8.37
C ILE A 16 5.67 11.20 -8.64
N LYS A 17 5.32 11.44 -9.92
CA LYS A 17 4.18 12.28 -10.30
C LYS A 17 2.85 11.74 -9.75
N ALA A 18 2.62 10.43 -9.85
CA ALA A 18 1.42 9.79 -9.32
C ALA A 18 1.35 9.94 -7.78
N THR A 19 2.43 9.65 -7.07
CA THR A 19 2.50 9.80 -5.61
C THR A 19 2.29 11.24 -5.16
N LEU A 20 2.89 12.23 -5.83
CA LEU A 20 2.69 13.64 -5.51
C LEU A 20 1.23 14.07 -5.69
N ALA A 21 0.56 13.60 -6.75
CA ALA A 21 -0.86 13.88 -6.96
C ALA A 21 -1.73 13.26 -5.84
N ILE A 22 -1.45 12.01 -5.44
CA ILE A 22 -2.12 11.35 -4.30
C ILE A 22 -1.91 12.14 -3.01
N LEU A 23 -0.67 12.53 -2.70
CA LEU A 23 -0.33 13.30 -1.50
C LEU A 23 -0.95 14.70 -1.49
N SER A 24 -1.27 15.25 -2.67
CA SER A 24 -1.99 16.52 -2.81
C SER A 24 -3.51 16.38 -2.66
N GLY A 25 -4.01 15.18 -2.29
CA GLY A 25 -5.44 14.92 -2.11
C GLY A 25 -6.23 14.82 -3.42
N LYS A 26 -5.58 14.51 -4.55
CA LYS A 26 -6.25 14.35 -5.84
C LYS A 26 -6.63 12.90 -6.10
N ASP A 27 -7.75 12.70 -6.79
CA ASP A 27 -8.09 11.40 -7.39
C ASP A 27 -7.20 11.14 -8.60
N VAL A 28 -6.60 9.94 -8.65
CA VAL A 28 -5.59 9.58 -9.66
C VAL A 28 -5.95 8.26 -10.33
N ILE A 29 -6.08 8.30 -11.66
CA ILE A 29 -6.09 7.09 -12.50
C ILE A 29 -4.68 6.89 -13.04
N CYS A 30 -3.99 5.84 -12.58
CA CYS A 30 -2.66 5.48 -13.06
C CYS A 30 -2.73 4.28 -13.99
N ILE A 31 -2.40 4.48 -15.27
CA ILE A 31 -2.33 3.41 -16.28
C ILE A 31 -0.86 3.08 -16.51
N ALA A 32 -0.47 1.87 -16.13
CA ALA A 32 0.88 1.36 -16.33
C ALA A 32 0.84 -0.14 -16.62
N GLY A 33 1.71 -0.58 -17.53
CA GLY A 33 1.86 -1.99 -17.90
C GLY A 33 2.27 -2.89 -16.74
N THR A 34 2.08 -4.19 -16.91
CA THR A 34 2.59 -5.19 -15.97
C THR A 34 4.12 -5.14 -15.93
N GLY A 35 4.71 -5.37 -14.75
CA GLY A 35 6.16 -5.28 -14.55
C GLY A 35 6.71 -3.86 -14.39
N MET A 36 5.94 -2.81 -14.72
CA MET A 36 6.42 -1.41 -14.61
C MET A 36 6.54 -0.90 -13.17
N GLY A 37 6.13 -1.68 -12.15
CA GLY A 37 6.25 -1.28 -10.75
C GLY A 37 5.14 -0.34 -10.26
N LYS A 38 3.93 -0.43 -10.82
CA LYS A 38 2.75 0.34 -10.34
C LYS A 38 2.45 0.15 -8.86
N THR A 39 2.76 -1.01 -8.28
CA THR A 39 2.54 -1.27 -6.85
C THR A 39 3.27 -0.28 -5.95
N LEU A 40 4.45 0.22 -6.37
CA LEU A 40 5.22 1.19 -5.60
C LEU A 40 4.45 2.50 -5.38
N THR A 41 3.55 2.89 -6.29
CA THR A 41 2.76 4.12 -6.12
C THR A 41 1.71 4.02 -5.03
N PHE A 42 1.30 2.81 -4.64
CA PHE A 42 0.48 2.61 -3.45
C PHE A 42 1.30 2.87 -2.19
N TRP A 43 2.53 2.36 -2.10
CA TRP A 43 3.30 2.39 -0.85
C TRP A 43 4.03 3.70 -0.57
N MET A 44 4.50 4.41 -1.61
CA MET A 44 5.25 5.65 -1.39
C MET A 44 4.48 6.70 -0.57
N PRO A 45 3.17 6.95 -0.77
CA PRO A 45 2.40 7.86 0.08
C PRO A 45 2.53 7.62 1.60
N LEU A 46 2.63 6.36 2.04
CA LEU A 46 2.76 6.01 3.46
C LEU A 46 4.04 6.58 4.11
N LEU A 47 5.10 6.78 3.32
CA LEU A 47 6.36 7.33 3.81
C LEU A 47 6.28 8.82 4.17
N PHE A 48 5.25 9.52 3.69
CA PHE A 48 5.08 10.96 3.85
C PHE A 48 3.86 11.33 4.71
N GLN A 49 3.09 10.34 5.17
CA GLN A 49 1.97 10.53 6.10
C GLN A 49 2.12 9.63 7.33
N PRO A 50 2.86 10.09 8.37
CA PRO A 50 3.19 9.26 9.54
C PRO A 50 1.98 8.79 10.33
N ASN A 51 0.91 9.58 10.36
CA ASN A 51 -0.35 9.19 11.01
C ASN A 51 -1.40 8.69 10.02
N GLY A 52 -1.02 8.48 8.76
CA GLY A 52 -1.91 8.04 7.70
C GLY A 52 -2.25 6.56 7.81
N VAL A 53 -3.51 6.25 7.46
CA VAL A 53 -3.95 4.89 7.19
C VAL A 53 -4.27 4.81 5.70
N GLN A 54 -3.70 3.82 5.02
CA GLN A 54 -4.01 3.59 3.61
C GLN A 54 -4.82 2.31 3.46
N ILE A 55 -5.86 2.35 2.63
CA ILE A 55 -6.66 1.19 2.30
C ILE A 55 -6.37 0.80 0.85
N VAL A 56 -5.90 -0.42 0.61
CA VAL A 56 -5.64 -0.96 -0.73
C VAL A 56 -6.57 -2.13 -0.98
N VAL A 57 -7.42 -2.00 -2.01
CA VAL A 57 -8.36 -3.06 -2.42
C VAL A 57 -7.70 -3.95 -3.46
N MET A 58 -7.69 -5.26 -3.23
CA MET A 58 -7.08 -6.26 -4.10
C MET A 58 -8.05 -7.39 -4.42
N LEU A 59 -7.94 -7.91 -5.65
CA LEU A 59 -8.81 -8.99 -6.12
C LEU A 59 -8.40 -10.39 -5.63
N LEU A 60 -7.14 -10.58 -5.26
CA LEU A 60 -6.58 -11.90 -4.92
C LEU A 60 -6.00 -11.92 -3.51
N ASN A 61 -6.46 -12.88 -2.70
CA ASN A 61 -5.96 -13.09 -1.33
C ASN A 61 -4.44 -13.34 -1.29
N LEU A 62 -3.92 -14.07 -2.29
CA LEU A 62 -2.49 -14.34 -2.39
C LEU A 62 -1.66 -13.06 -2.56
N LEU A 63 -2.16 -12.10 -3.33
CA LEU A 63 -1.46 -10.84 -3.58
C LEU A 63 -1.34 -10.01 -2.31
N GLY A 64 -2.42 -9.90 -1.51
CA GLY A 64 -2.29 -9.14 -0.27
C GLY A 64 -1.43 -9.84 0.78
N LYS A 65 -1.39 -11.19 0.84
CA LYS A 65 -0.40 -11.90 1.68
C LYS A 65 1.05 -11.54 1.28
N GLN A 66 1.33 -11.46 -0.02
CA GLN A 66 2.64 -11.05 -0.55
C GLN A 66 2.96 -9.59 -0.25
N ASN A 67 1.98 -8.70 -0.32
CA ASN A 67 2.18 -7.28 -0.06
C ASN A 67 2.38 -7.00 1.44
N VAL A 68 1.61 -7.63 2.32
CA VAL A 68 1.85 -7.59 3.78
C VAL A 68 3.28 -8.04 4.12
N ALA A 69 3.76 -9.14 3.53
CA ALA A 69 5.13 -9.59 3.73
C ALA A 69 6.18 -8.58 3.23
N SER A 70 5.90 -7.89 2.12
CA SER A 70 6.78 -6.87 1.56
C SER A 70 6.80 -5.60 2.39
N LEU A 71 5.65 -5.16 2.90
CA LEU A 71 5.53 -4.01 3.79
C LEU A 71 6.17 -4.27 5.17
N SER A 72 6.03 -5.48 5.69
CA SER A 72 6.68 -5.90 6.94
C SER A 72 8.21 -5.81 6.84
N LYS A 73 8.81 -6.23 5.71
CA LYS A 73 10.25 -6.05 5.44
C LYS A 73 10.68 -4.59 5.37
N ALA A 74 9.77 -3.70 4.98
CA ALA A 74 9.96 -2.26 4.95
C ALA A 74 9.68 -1.58 6.31
N GLY A 75 9.35 -2.34 7.36
CA GLY A 75 9.00 -1.81 8.69
C GLY A 75 7.61 -1.17 8.75
N ILE A 76 6.77 -1.38 7.74
CA ILE A 76 5.41 -0.83 7.66
C ILE A 76 4.44 -1.91 8.13
N ARG A 77 3.58 -1.56 9.11
CA ARG A 77 2.55 -2.50 9.57
C ARG A 77 1.45 -2.60 8.52
N ALA A 78 1.09 -3.83 8.17
CA ALA A 78 0.00 -4.10 7.25
C ALA A 78 -0.88 -5.23 7.78
N VAL A 79 -2.19 -5.08 7.63
CA VAL A 79 -3.17 -6.09 8.04
C VAL A 79 -3.99 -6.51 6.83
N PRO A 80 -3.97 -7.80 6.45
CA PRO A 80 -4.84 -8.31 5.41
C PRO A 80 -6.26 -8.49 5.96
N ILE A 81 -7.25 -8.01 5.22
CA ILE A 81 -8.66 -8.16 5.53
C ILE A 81 -9.32 -8.99 4.45
N ASN A 82 -9.78 -10.19 4.81
CA ASN A 82 -10.54 -11.10 3.95
C ASN A 82 -11.61 -11.82 4.79
N ALA A 83 -12.31 -12.79 4.19
CA ALA A 83 -13.36 -13.56 4.88
C ALA A 83 -12.90 -14.21 6.20
N GLU A 84 -11.63 -14.62 6.31
CA GLU A 84 -11.07 -15.27 7.50
C GLU A 84 -10.60 -14.25 8.56
N THR A 85 -10.18 -13.05 8.13
CA THR A 85 -9.53 -12.05 9.00
C THR A 85 -10.40 -10.82 9.30
N ALA A 86 -11.61 -10.72 8.75
CA ALA A 86 -12.55 -9.64 8.99
C ALA A 86 -13.17 -9.70 10.41
N THR A 87 -12.36 -9.37 11.42
CA THR A 87 -12.77 -9.33 12.83
C THR A 87 -12.74 -7.89 13.36
N PRO A 88 -13.58 -7.54 14.35
CA PRO A 88 -13.57 -6.20 14.96
C PRO A 88 -12.18 -5.74 15.44
N ALA A 89 -11.34 -6.67 15.92
CA ALA A 89 -9.98 -6.38 16.35
C ALA A 89 -9.09 -5.89 15.18
N ASN A 90 -9.22 -6.51 14.00
CA ASN A 90 -8.44 -6.13 12.82
C ASN A 90 -8.91 -4.82 12.17
N PHE A 91 -10.13 -4.38 12.48
CA PHE A 91 -10.64 -3.06 12.09
C PHE A 91 -10.22 -1.94 13.05
N GLN A 92 -9.68 -2.28 14.23
CA GLN A 92 -9.15 -1.31 15.19
C GLN A 92 -7.68 -1.00 14.88
N VAL A 93 -7.45 0.07 14.12
CA VAL A 93 -6.09 0.51 13.78
C VAL A 93 -5.53 1.41 14.89
N SER A 94 -4.46 0.96 15.56
CA SER A 94 -3.66 1.79 16.48
C SER A 94 -2.45 2.38 15.75
N GLY A 95 -2.37 3.71 15.74
CA GLY A 95 -1.51 4.49 14.83
C GLY A 95 0.00 4.35 15.03
N SER A 96 0.71 4.31 13.90
CA SER A 96 2.01 4.98 13.66
C SER A 96 2.54 4.77 12.23
N HIS A 97 2.01 3.82 11.44
CA HIS A 97 2.10 3.70 9.97
C HIS A 97 1.36 2.40 9.60
N THR A 98 0.12 2.47 9.11
CA THR A 98 -0.70 1.25 8.89
C THR A 98 -1.28 1.23 7.48
N SER A 99 -1.00 0.16 6.73
CA SER A 99 -1.72 -0.20 5.52
C SER A 99 -2.77 -1.26 5.81
N LEU A 100 -4.02 -1.01 5.46
CA LEU A 100 -5.10 -1.99 5.46
C LEU A 100 -5.25 -2.51 4.03
N GLU A 101 -5.02 -3.81 3.85
CA GLU A 101 -5.22 -4.43 2.55
C GLU A 101 -6.55 -5.17 2.55
N LEU A 102 -7.56 -4.56 1.94
CA LEU A 102 -8.85 -5.19 1.73
C LEU A 102 -8.73 -6.16 0.54
N MET A 103 -9.00 -7.43 0.78
CA MET A 103 -9.09 -8.43 -0.26
C MET A 103 -10.56 -8.76 -0.52
N GLY A 104 -10.99 -8.80 -1.77
CA GLY A 104 -12.30 -9.33 -2.17
C GLY A 104 -12.20 -9.94 -3.56
N LEU A 105 -12.81 -11.06 -3.92
CA LEU A 105 -13.76 -11.96 -3.29
C LEU A 105 -13.19 -13.38 -3.41
N THR A 106 -13.32 -14.19 -2.36
CA THR A 106 -13.34 -15.65 -2.56
C THR A 106 -14.63 -15.94 -3.34
N ALA A 107 -14.52 -16.40 -4.58
CA ALA A 107 -15.62 -17.05 -5.28
C ALA A 107 -15.93 -18.40 -4.63
#